data_AF-A0AAP2F175-F1
#
_entry.id   AF-A0AAP2F175-F1
#
_cell.length_a   1.000
_cell.length_b   1.000
_cell.length_c   1.000
_cell.angle_alpha   90.00
_cell.angle_beta   90.00
_cell.angle_gamma   90.00
#
_symmetry.space_group_name_H-M   'P 1'
#
loop_
_entity.id
_entity.type
_entity.pdbx_description
1 polymer ?
#
loop_
_entity_poly.entity_id
_entity_poly.type
_entity_poly.pdbx_seq_one_letter_code
_entity_poly.pdbx_strand_id
1 'polypeptide(L)'
;MTTKNRHGLARRVPADIKRIIRQRCGFGCVICGIGFYEYEHFNPDFADATEHNPKGMTLLCSQCNQKRARGRLSAETVSMANDNPKCLEQGFSNELFDFHSEPLEIVLGGLAFYNCQHLIVVNGTPILSVQPSSEPNSPMLLSGIFCDSLGRETLKINENEWLVESSTWDVDCEGSRITIRSAPRQVTLVLKMNPPRGILVERLDMFFEGVRFIVDEENFRFSLDGERWNSWSGCSMRNSYGGIVIETSPKAANDPVYKL
;
A
#
# COMPACT_ATOMS: atom_id res chain seq x y z
N MET A 1 2.57 -2.88 -32.42
CA MET A 1 1.19 -2.41 -32.15
C MET A 1 1.23 -0.90 -32.08
N THR A 2 0.35 -0.21 -32.81
CA THR A 2 0.28 1.26 -32.79
C THR A 2 -0.07 1.72 -31.38
N THR A 3 0.74 2.63 -30.82
CA THR A 3 0.55 3.19 -29.47
C THR A 3 -0.64 4.16 -29.37
N LYS A 4 -1.33 4.37 -30.50
CA LYS A 4 -2.44 5.32 -30.71
C LYS A 4 -3.65 4.61 -31.31
N ASN A 5 -4.84 5.12 -31.00
CA ASN A 5 -6.11 4.66 -31.58
C ASN A 5 -6.38 5.28 -32.98
N ARG A 6 -7.57 5.03 -33.53
CA ARG A 6 -8.00 5.53 -34.86
C ARG A 6 -8.07 7.06 -34.95
N HIS A 7 -8.11 7.76 -33.81
CA HIS A 7 -8.13 9.22 -33.71
C HIS A 7 -6.78 9.83 -33.32
N GLY A 8 -5.72 9.01 -33.22
CA GLY A 8 -4.38 9.48 -32.84
C GLY A 8 -4.17 9.68 -31.33
N LEU A 9 -5.15 9.35 -30.49
CA LEU A 9 -5.04 9.41 -29.02
C LEU A 9 -4.10 8.31 -28.53
N ALA A 10 -3.08 8.68 -27.75
CA ALA A 10 -2.14 7.73 -27.16
C ALA A 10 -2.78 6.99 -25.98
N ARG A 11 -2.29 5.79 -25.64
CA ARG A 11 -2.75 5.05 -24.44
C ARG A 11 -2.40 5.72 -23.10
N ARG A 12 -1.42 6.63 -23.09
CA ARG A 12 -0.92 7.27 -21.85
C ARG A 12 -1.90 8.33 -21.35
N VAL A 13 -2.56 8.03 -20.24
CA VAL A 13 -3.45 8.95 -19.52
C VAL A 13 -2.63 9.99 -18.74
N PRO A 14 -2.93 11.30 -18.86
CA PRO A 14 -2.32 12.37 -18.07
C PRO A 14 -2.50 12.19 -16.56
N ALA A 15 -1.52 12.65 -15.77
CA ALA A 15 -1.45 12.40 -14.32
C ALA A 15 -2.59 13.07 -13.53
N ASP A 16 -3.03 14.25 -13.96
CA ASP A 16 -4.16 14.97 -13.39
C ASP A 16 -5.49 14.23 -13.62
N ILE A 17 -5.71 13.71 -14.83
CA ILE A 17 -6.87 12.86 -15.16
C ILE A 17 -6.85 11.56 -14.37
N LYS A 18 -5.68 10.88 -14.30
CA LYS A 18 -5.51 9.66 -13.51
C LYS A 18 -5.95 9.87 -12.06
N ARG A 19 -5.50 10.95 -11.40
CA ARG A 19 -5.86 11.26 -10.01
C ARG A 19 -7.37 11.45 -9.83
N ILE A 20 -8.02 12.20 -10.73
CA ILE A 20 -9.48 12.41 -10.69
C ILE A 20 -10.21 11.05 -10.72
N ILE A 21 -9.79 10.16 -11.62
CA ILE A 21 -10.38 8.82 -11.76
C ILE A 21 -10.15 8.01 -10.48
N ARG A 22 -8.93 7.97 -9.95
CA ARG A 22 -8.60 7.21 -8.73
C ARG A 22 -9.42 7.62 -7.51
N GLN A 23 -9.48 8.93 -7.25
CA GLN A 23 -10.24 9.48 -6.13
C GLN A 23 -11.74 9.15 -6.27
N ARG A 24 -12.31 9.32 -7.48
CA ARG A 24 -13.71 8.97 -7.72
C ARG A 24 -13.98 7.48 -7.54
N CYS A 25 -13.06 6.62 -7.97
CA CYS A 25 -13.25 5.16 -7.93
C CYS A 25 -12.96 4.56 -6.54
N GLY A 26 -12.42 5.32 -5.58
CA GLY A 26 -12.03 4.79 -4.26
C GLY A 26 -10.75 3.95 -4.27
N PHE A 27 -9.86 4.21 -5.24
CA PHE A 27 -8.51 3.60 -5.35
C PHE A 27 -8.45 2.13 -5.77
N GLY A 28 -9.52 1.58 -6.32
CA GLY A 28 -9.55 0.20 -6.80
C GLY A 28 -10.55 -0.02 -7.93
N CYS A 29 -10.68 -1.29 -8.31
CA CYS A 29 -11.63 -1.73 -9.33
C CYS A 29 -13.06 -1.40 -8.91
N VAL A 30 -13.77 -0.62 -9.72
CA VAL A 30 -15.16 -0.21 -9.40
C VAL A 30 -16.14 -1.38 -9.33
N ILE A 31 -15.79 -2.54 -9.89
CA ILE A 31 -16.63 -3.75 -9.89
C ILE A 31 -16.42 -4.60 -8.64
N CYS A 32 -15.19 -4.73 -8.14
CA CYS A 32 -14.86 -5.79 -7.18
C CYS A 32 -13.95 -5.36 -6.02
N GLY A 33 -13.50 -4.10 -5.95
CA GLY A 33 -12.74 -3.61 -4.80
C GLY A 33 -11.22 -3.77 -4.87
N ILE A 34 -10.71 -4.58 -5.81
CA ILE A 34 -9.27 -4.91 -5.91
C ILE A 34 -8.42 -3.66 -6.20
N GLY A 35 -7.37 -3.46 -5.40
CA GLY A 35 -6.52 -2.27 -5.41
C GLY A 35 -5.47 -2.18 -6.53
N PHE A 36 -5.26 -3.23 -7.33
CA PHE A 36 -4.46 -3.16 -8.56
C PHE A 36 -5.37 -3.10 -9.80
N TYR A 37 -5.17 -2.07 -10.61
CA TYR A 37 -6.10 -1.68 -11.67
C TYR A 37 -5.42 -1.19 -12.94
N GLU A 38 -6.23 -1.09 -13.99
CA GLU A 38 -5.95 -0.44 -15.25
C GLU A 38 -6.97 0.68 -15.47
N TYR A 39 -6.56 1.73 -16.19
CA TYR A 39 -7.45 2.82 -16.60
C TYR A 39 -8.20 2.39 -17.86
N GLU A 40 -9.50 2.14 -17.72
CA GLU A 40 -10.34 1.66 -18.82
C GLU A 40 -11.24 2.77 -19.35
N HIS A 41 -11.32 2.89 -20.69
CA HIS A 41 -12.29 3.76 -21.34
C HIS A 41 -13.57 2.96 -21.55
N PHE A 42 -14.70 3.47 -21.05
CA PHE A 42 -15.99 2.78 -21.20
C PHE A 42 -17.05 3.63 -21.92
N ASN A 43 -16.82 4.94 -22.09
CA ASN A 43 -17.75 5.85 -22.75
C ASN A 43 -17.01 7.06 -23.40
N PRO A 44 -16.59 6.96 -24.67
CA PRO A 44 -16.61 5.76 -25.53
C PRO A 44 -15.47 4.79 -25.19
N ASP A 45 -15.46 3.60 -25.78
CA ASP A 45 -14.30 2.69 -25.71
C ASP A 45 -13.03 3.38 -26.29
N PHE A 46 -11.84 2.94 -25.86
CA PHE A 46 -10.58 3.58 -26.27
C PHE A 46 -10.39 3.61 -27.78
N ALA A 47 -10.93 2.64 -28.52
CA ALA A 47 -10.84 2.62 -29.97
C ALA A 47 -11.48 3.87 -30.62
N ASP A 48 -12.51 4.44 -29.99
CA ASP A 48 -13.34 5.56 -30.49
C ASP A 48 -13.16 6.86 -29.69
N ALA A 49 -12.37 6.83 -28.61
CA ALA A 49 -12.09 8.01 -27.81
C ALA A 49 -11.23 9.04 -28.55
N THR A 50 -11.60 10.31 -28.50
CA THR A 50 -10.78 11.42 -29.02
C THR A 50 -9.93 12.08 -27.94
N GLU A 51 -10.25 11.84 -26.68
CA GLU A 51 -9.59 12.39 -25.50
C GLU A 51 -9.66 11.43 -24.30
N HIS A 52 -8.84 11.68 -23.29
CA HIS A 52 -8.92 11.01 -21.98
C HIS A 52 -9.92 11.73 -21.08
N ASN A 53 -11.21 11.63 -21.36
CA ASN A 53 -12.24 12.24 -20.52
C ASN A 53 -12.42 11.44 -19.22
N PRO A 54 -12.15 12.01 -18.03
CA PRO A 54 -12.29 11.29 -16.77
C PRO A 54 -13.72 10.75 -16.56
N LYS A 55 -14.77 11.41 -17.07
CA LYS A 55 -16.16 10.93 -16.96
C LYS A 55 -16.44 9.67 -17.78
N GLY A 56 -15.68 9.46 -18.86
CA GLY A 56 -15.79 8.30 -19.75
C GLY A 56 -14.79 7.18 -19.45
N MET A 57 -14.05 7.30 -18.35
CA MET A 57 -12.99 6.37 -17.96
C MET A 57 -13.15 5.92 -16.52
N THR A 58 -12.66 4.73 -16.17
CA THR A 58 -12.75 4.18 -14.80
C THR A 58 -11.55 3.30 -14.46
N LEU A 59 -11.58 2.67 -13.27
CA LEU A 59 -10.59 1.68 -12.84
C LEU A 59 -11.18 0.28 -12.89
N LEU A 60 -10.52 -0.64 -13.59
CA LEU A 60 -10.84 -2.07 -13.56
C LEU A 60 -9.60 -2.88 -13.22
N CYS A 61 -9.72 -3.91 -12.38
CA CYS A 61 -8.66 -4.90 -12.22
C CYS A 61 -8.49 -5.74 -13.49
N SER A 62 -7.35 -6.41 -13.63
CA SER A 62 -7.04 -7.25 -14.80
C SER A 62 -8.16 -8.26 -15.11
N GLN A 63 -8.78 -8.85 -14.10
CA GLN A 63 -9.87 -9.82 -14.26
C GLN A 63 -11.14 -9.16 -14.83
N CYS A 64 -11.56 -8.02 -14.28
CA CYS A 64 -12.76 -7.32 -14.74
C CYS A 64 -12.53 -6.67 -16.12
N ASN A 65 -11.33 -6.14 -16.37
CA ASN A 65 -10.98 -5.63 -17.69
C ASN A 65 -11.02 -6.74 -18.75
N GLN A 66 -10.47 -7.93 -18.47
CA GLN A 66 -10.59 -9.07 -19.38
C GLN A 66 -12.02 -9.56 -19.59
N LYS A 67 -12.91 -9.44 -18.59
CA LYS A 67 -14.35 -9.72 -18.80
C LYS A 67 -14.95 -8.72 -19.79
N ARG A 68 -14.62 -7.42 -19.65
CA ARG A 68 -15.07 -6.38 -20.59
C ARG A 68 -14.53 -6.59 -22.00
N ALA A 69 -13.23 -6.79 -22.15
CA ALA A 69 -12.59 -7.00 -23.44
C ALA A 69 -13.12 -8.23 -24.19
N ARG A 70 -13.64 -9.24 -23.48
CA ARG A 70 -14.24 -10.46 -24.05
C ARG A 70 -15.78 -10.43 -24.11
N GLY A 71 -16.42 -9.28 -23.89
CA GLY A 71 -17.87 -9.12 -23.98
C GLY A 71 -18.68 -9.82 -22.87
N ARG A 72 -18.04 -10.23 -21.77
CA ARG A 72 -18.68 -10.85 -20.60
C ARG A 72 -19.08 -9.84 -19.51
N LEU A 73 -18.72 -8.58 -19.69
CA LEU A 73 -19.07 -7.45 -18.84
C LEU A 73 -19.37 -6.27 -19.76
N SER A 74 -20.54 -5.64 -19.67
CA SER A 74 -20.97 -4.62 -20.64
C SER A 74 -20.46 -3.21 -20.31
N ALA A 75 -20.58 -2.30 -21.28
CA ALA A 75 -20.44 -0.85 -21.11
C ALA A 75 -21.37 -0.30 -20.04
N GLU A 76 -22.64 -0.70 -20.07
CA GLU A 76 -23.62 -0.20 -19.12
C GLU A 76 -23.29 -0.66 -17.70
N THR A 77 -22.90 -1.93 -17.50
CA THR A 77 -22.54 -2.43 -16.16
C THR A 77 -21.34 -1.68 -15.59
N VAL A 78 -20.30 -1.43 -16.40
CA VAL A 78 -19.13 -0.65 -15.96
C VAL A 78 -19.52 0.80 -15.65
N SER A 79 -20.40 1.40 -16.46
CA SER A 79 -20.91 2.76 -16.20
C SER A 79 -21.67 2.84 -14.88
N MET A 80 -22.58 1.90 -14.62
CA MET A 80 -23.34 1.85 -13.35
C MET A 80 -22.43 1.67 -12.14
N ALA A 81 -21.42 0.81 -12.26
CA ALA A 81 -20.42 0.61 -11.21
C ALA A 81 -19.50 1.83 -11.04
N ASN A 82 -19.21 2.58 -12.11
CA ASN A 82 -18.46 3.83 -12.00
C ASN A 82 -19.22 4.90 -11.22
N ASP A 83 -20.54 4.93 -11.33
CA ASP A 83 -21.40 5.85 -10.56
C ASP A 83 -21.55 5.42 -9.09
N ASN A 84 -21.42 4.11 -8.81
CA ASN A 84 -21.45 3.54 -7.46
C ASN A 84 -20.28 2.56 -7.26
N PRO A 85 -19.03 3.04 -7.12
CA PRO A 85 -17.85 2.19 -7.06
C PRO A 85 -17.86 1.26 -5.86
N LYS A 86 -17.53 -0.03 -6.09
CA LYS A 86 -17.48 -1.03 -5.02
C LYS A 86 -16.56 -0.62 -3.86
N CYS A 87 -15.43 0.00 -4.17
CA CYS A 87 -14.46 0.49 -3.18
C CYS A 87 -15.06 1.56 -2.26
N LEU A 88 -15.93 2.44 -2.78
CA LEU A 88 -16.60 3.46 -1.98
C LEU A 88 -17.74 2.86 -1.15
N GLU A 89 -18.49 1.91 -1.72
CA GLU A 89 -19.55 1.19 -1.01
C GLU A 89 -19.02 0.45 0.23
N GLN A 90 -17.89 -0.23 0.09
CA GLN A 90 -17.26 -0.97 1.20
C GLN A 90 -16.34 -0.11 2.07
N GLY A 91 -15.96 1.07 1.61
CA GLY A 91 -15.11 2.03 2.32
C GLY A 91 -13.60 1.86 2.12
N PHE A 92 -13.14 0.83 1.41
CA PHE A 92 -11.71 0.55 1.19
C PHE A 92 -11.42 -0.12 -0.15
N SER A 93 -10.15 -0.17 -0.53
CA SER A 93 -9.60 -1.06 -1.57
C SER A 93 -8.54 -1.98 -0.97
N ASN A 94 -8.41 -3.20 -1.49
CA ASN A 94 -7.53 -4.22 -0.93
C ASN A 94 -6.90 -5.13 -2.01
N GLU A 95 -5.82 -5.83 -1.65
CA GLU A 95 -5.29 -6.98 -2.39
C GLU A 95 -4.35 -7.81 -1.48
N LEU A 96 -4.07 -9.05 -1.86
CA LEU A 96 -3.14 -9.93 -1.17
C LEU A 96 -1.68 -9.76 -1.65
N PHE A 97 -0.74 -9.82 -0.72
CA PHE A 97 0.65 -10.07 -1.03
C PHE A 97 0.87 -11.54 -1.40
N ASP A 98 1.67 -11.76 -2.44
CA ASP A 98 2.12 -13.10 -2.86
C ASP A 98 3.45 -13.41 -2.15
N PHE A 99 3.38 -14.17 -1.06
CA PHE A 99 4.54 -14.58 -0.27
C PHE A 99 4.69 -16.11 -0.23
N HIS A 100 5.93 -16.56 -0.05
CA HIS A 100 6.24 -17.97 0.21
C HIS A 100 6.17 -18.32 1.71
N SER A 101 6.33 -19.60 2.02
CA SER A 101 6.44 -20.14 3.38
C SER A 101 7.80 -19.90 4.05
N GLU A 102 8.83 -19.49 3.30
CA GLU A 102 10.15 -19.15 3.87
C GLU A 102 10.15 -17.78 4.55
N PRO A 103 11.09 -17.50 5.48
CA PRO A 103 11.18 -16.21 6.14
C PRO A 103 11.27 -15.04 5.16
N LEU A 104 10.49 -13.99 5.43
CA LEU A 104 10.46 -12.79 4.60
C LEU A 104 11.65 -11.87 4.89
N GLU A 105 12.13 -11.20 3.85
CA GLU A 105 13.03 -10.07 3.92
C GLU A 105 12.22 -8.78 3.79
N ILE A 106 12.16 -8.03 4.89
CA ILE A 106 11.46 -6.75 4.96
C ILE A 106 12.50 -5.65 5.06
N VAL A 107 12.45 -4.66 4.17
CA VAL A 107 13.43 -3.57 4.14
C VAL A 107 12.74 -2.23 4.38
N LEU A 108 13.25 -1.45 5.33
CA LEU A 108 12.81 -0.07 5.59
C LEU A 108 14.04 0.80 5.90
N GLY A 109 14.31 1.85 5.11
CA GLY A 109 15.35 2.82 5.47
C GLY A 109 16.74 2.26 5.57
N GLY A 110 17.13 1.42 4.62
CA GLY A 110 18.40 0.69 4.68
C GLY A 110 18.51 -0.34 5.81
N LEU A 111 17.44 -0.58 6.59
CA LEU A 111 17.36 -1.66 7.57
C LEU A 111 16.73 -2.89 6.94
N ALA A 112 17.41 -4.03 7.05
CA ALA A 112 16.90 -5.31 6.59
C ALA A 112 16.50 -6.20 7.78
N PHE A 113 15.24 -6.63 7.82
CA PHE A 113 14.73 -7.60 8.78
C PHE A 113 14.57 -8.94 8.06
N TYR A 114 15.18 -9.99 8.61
CA TYR A 114 15.05 -11.35 8.08
C TYR A 114 14.79 -12.33 9.21
N ASN A 115 13.71 -13.10 9.12
CA ASN A 115 13.25 -13.98 10.19
C ASN A 115 13.14 -13.24 11.55
N CYS A 116 12.51 -12.07 11.52
CA CYS A 116 12.25 -11.24 12.70
C CYS A 116 10.74 -11.20 12.93
N GLN A 117 10.27 -11.59 14.12
CA GLN A 117 8.83 -11.71 14.36
C GLN A 117 8.16 -10.34 14.52
N HIS A 118 8.68 -9.51 15.43
CA HIS A 118 8.19 -8.15 15.66
C HIS A 118 9.23 -7.15 15.18
N LEU A 119 9.08 -6.65 13.95
CA LEU A 119 10.09 -5.81 13.30
C LEU A 119 10.17 -4.45 13.99
N ILE A 120 9.01 -3.84 14.25
CA ILE A 120 8.91 -2.56 14.95
C ILE A 120 7.79 -2.67 15.99
N VAL A 121 8.12 -2.36 17.25
CA VAL A 121 7.20 -2.31 18.38
C VAL A 121 7.27 -0.91 19.00
N VAL A 122 6.12 -0.29 19.21
CA VAL A 122 6.00 1.02 19.86
C VAL A 122 5.08 0.86 21.07
N ASN A 123 5.56 1.21 22.26
CA ASN A 123 4.82 1.11 23.53
C ASN A 123 4.15 -0.26 23.76
N GLY A 124 4.79 -1.34 23.34
CA GLY A 124 4.25 -2.71 23.43
C GLY A 124 3.33 -3.12 22.28
N THR A 125 3.00 -2.22 21.35
CA THR A 125 2.19 -2.51 20.16
C THR A 125 3.08 -2.84 18.96
N PRO A 126 3.04 -4.05 18.39
CA PRO A 126 3.73 -4.37 17.15
C PRO A 126 3.06 -3.67 15.97
N ILE A 127 3.75 -2.70 15.37
CA ILE A 127 3.23 -1.95 14.20
C ILE A 127 3.68 -2.54 12.87
N LEU A 128 4.65 -3.46 12.91
CA LEU A 128 5.06 -4.27 11.77
C LEU A 128 5.59 -5.62 12.28
N SER A 129 5.00 -6.70 11.81
CA SER A 129 5.29 -8.06 12.29
C SER A 129 5.17 -9.09 11.17
N VAL A 130 5.98 -10.14 11.24
CA VAL A 130 5.91 -11.32 10.37
C VAL A 130 5.74 -12.56 11.23
N GLN A 131 4.74 -13.38 10.95
CA GLN A 131 4.45 -14.60 11.70
C GLN A 131 4.34 -15.80 10.77
N PRO A 132 4.70 -17.01 11.22
CA PRO A 132 4.37 -18.22 10.46
C PRO A 132 2.84 -18.39 10.39
N SER A 133 2.35 -18.97 9.29
CA SER A 133 0.96 -19.42 9.23
C SER A 133 0.72 -20.61 10.16
N SER A 134 -0.50 -20.78 10.64
CA SER A 134 -0.93 -21.96 11.40
C SER A 134 -0.90 -23.25 10.56
N GLU A 135 -0.99 -23.11 9.24
CA GLU A 135 -1.01 -24.22 8.30
C GLU A 135 0.40 -24.54 7.76
N PRO A 136 0.86 -25.80 7.80
CA PRO A 136 2.17 -26.19 7.27
C PRO A 136 2.33 -25.80 5.79
N ASN A 137 3.53 -25.32 5.43
CA ASN A 137 3.87 -24.87 4.07
C ASN A 137 3.00 -23.74 3.50
N SER A 138 2.26 -23.04 4.37
CA SER A 138 1.51 -21.84 3.96
C SER A 138 2.38 -20.59 4.03
N PRO A 139 2.03 -19.52 3.29
CA PRO A 139 2.78 -18.28 3.28
C PRO A 139 3.03 -17.71 4.69
N MET A 140 4.18 -17.08 4.87
CA MET A 140 4.41 -16.22 6.04
C MET A 140 3.38 -15.08 6.05
N LEU A 141 2.92 -14.67 7.23
CA LEU A 141 1.89 -13.67 7.43
C LEU A 141 2.51 -12.34 7.88
N LEU A 142 2.49 -11.36 7.00
CA LEU A 142 2.84 -9.97 7.29
C LEU A 142 1.62 -9.24 7.85
N SER A 143 1.80 -8.49 8.93
CA SER A 143 0.82 -7.54 9.44
C SER A 143 1.50 -6.24 9.85
N GLY A 144 0.80 -5.12 9.74
CA GLY A 144 1.34 -3.83 10.12
C GLY A 144 0.39 -2.67 9.87
N ILE A 145 0.73 -1.50 10.43
CA ILE A 145 -0.05 -0.28 10.33
C ILE A 145 0.89 0.87 9.96
N PHE A 146 0.53 1.59 8.90
CA PHE A 146 1.22 2.81 8.47
C PHE A 146 0.28 4.00 8.62
N CYS A 147 0.76 5.05 9.27
CA CYS A 147 0.00 6.27 9.49
C CYS A 147 0.57 7.43 8.67
N ASP A 148 -0.17 8.55 8.63
CA ASP A 148 0.39 9.82 8.19
C ASP A 148 1.10 10.56 9.33
N SER A 149 1.65 11.74 9.00
CA SER A 149 2.36 12.58 9.95
C SER A 149 1.47 13.14 11.08
N LEU A 150 0.15 12.97 11.00
CA LEU A 150 -0.82 13.35 12.03
C LEU A 150 -1.33 12.13 12.83
N GLY A 151 -0.84 10.92 12.52
CA GLY A 151 -1.24 9.69 13.19
C GLY A 151 -2.54 9.07 12.69
N ARG A 152 -3.03 9.48 11.52
CA ARG A 152 -4.19 8.84 10.89
C ARG A 152 -3.73 7.63 10.09
N GLU A 153 -4.41 6.50 10.22
CA GLU A 153 -4.09 5.30 9.44
C GLU A 153 -4.20 5.59 7.94
N THR A 154 -3.24 5.07 7.17
CA THR A 154 -3.18 5.25 5.71
C THR A 154 -3.12 3.93 4.96
N LEU A 155 -2.46 2.93 5.54
CA LEU A 155 -2.45 1.56 5.04
C LEU A 155 -2.37 0.60 6.22
N LYS A 156 -3.21 -0.42 6.20
CA LYS A 156 -3.18 -1.53 7.14
C LYS A 156 -2.88 -2.82 6.38
N ILE A 157 -2.01 -3.63 6.94
CA ILE A 157 -1.75 -5.00 6.49
C ILE A 157 -2.27 -5.93 7.58
N ASN A 158 -3.17 -6.83 7.20
CA ASN A 158 -3.69 -7.88 8.05
C ASN A 158 -3.43 -9.22 7.37
N GLU A 159 -2.47 -9.99 7.87
CA GLU A 159 -2.16 -11.34 7.37
C GLU A 159 -2.04 -11.40 5.83
N ASN A 160 -1.12 -10.60 5.28
CA ASN A 160 -0.85 -10.43 3.84
C ASN A 160 -1.91 -9.68 3.03
N GLU A 161 -3.06 -9.34 3.61
CA GLU A 161 -4.02 -8.46 2.96
C GLU A 161 -3.69 -7.01 3.29
N TRP A 162 -3.38 -6.19 2.30
CA TRP A 162 -3.28 -4.75 2.51
C TRP A 162 -4.62 -4.09 2.18
N LEU A 163 -4.98 -3.07 2.96
CA LEU A 163 -6.15 -2.23 2.72
C LEU A 163 -5.76 -0.75 2.76
N VAL A 164 -6.42 0.04 1.93
CA VAL A 164 -6.39 1.50 1.98
C VAL A 164 -7.81 2.03 2.05
N GLU A 165 -8.06 2.99 2.94
CA GLU A 165 -9.37 3.61 3.03
C GLU A 165 -9.66 4.47 1.81
N SER A 166 -10.92 4.44 1.36
CA SER A 166 -11.45 5.34 0.33
C SER A 166 -11.38 6.82 0.69
N SER A 167 -11.24 7.13 1.99
CA SER A 167 -11.06 8.47 2.55
C SER A 167 -9.66 9.05 2.32
N THR A 168 -8.68 8.20 1.95
CA THR A 168 -7.30 8.60 1.70
C THR A 168 -7.22 9.66 0.59
N TRP A 169 -6.29 10.62 0.67
CA TRP A 169 -6.26 11.71 -0.32
C TRP A 169 -5.90 11.24 -1.73
N ASP A 170 -4.84 10.44 -1.90
CA ASP A 170 -4.52 9.77 -3.16
C ASP A 170 -3.69 8.52 -2.91
N VAL A 171 -4.10 7.41 -3.52
CA VAL A 171 -3.34 6.16 -3.57
C VAL A 171 -3.10 5.83 -5.03
N ASP A 172 -1.85 5.55 -5.39
CA ASP A 172 -1.47 5.16 -6.75
C ASP A 172 -0.72 3.83 -6.74
N CYS A 173 -1.29 2.85 -7.43
CA CYS A 173 -0.73 1.52 -7.60
C CYS A 173 -0.16 1.39 -9.03
N GLU A 174 1.16 1.36 -9.17
CA GLU A 174 1.84 1.17 -10.46
C GLU A 174 2.83 0.00 -10.38
N GLY A 175 2.56 -1.07 -11.15
CA GLY A 175 3.36 -2.30 -11.10
C GLY A 175 3.29 -2.94 -9.72
N SER A 176 4.43 -3.12 -9.06
CA SER A 176 4.51 -3.65 -7.69
C SER A 176 4.59 -2.56 -6.62
N ARG A 177 4.39 -1.29 -6.98
CA ARG A 177 4.59 -0.11 -6.12
C ARG A 177 3.25 0.51 -5.73
N ILE A 178 3.07 0.72 -4.43
CA ILE A 178 1.96 1.47 -3.83
C ILE A 178 2.51 2.80 -3.31
N THR A 179 1.95 3.91 -3.79
CA THR A 179 2.31 5.26 -3.32
C THR A 179 1.10 5.93 -2.70
N ILE A 180 1.20 6.31 -1.42
CA ILE A 180 0.13 6.97 -0.68
C ILE A 180 0.53 8.40 -0.36
N ARG A 181 -0.41 9.31 -0.57
CA ARG A 181 -0.27 10.74 -0.31
C ARG A 181 -1.37 11.21 0.62
N SER A 182 -1.00 12.07 1.58
CA SER A 182 -1.93 12.70 2.53
C SER A 182 -2.41 14.08 2.07
N ALA A 183 -1.69 14.72 1.15
CA ALA A 183 -2.02 16.02 0.57
C ALA A 183 -1.27 16.24 -0.76
N PRO A 184 -1.57 17.32 -1.53
CA PRO A 184 -0.82 17.66 -2.73
C PRO A 184 0.70 17.69 -2.50
N ARG A 185 1.44 16.85 -3.24
CA ARG A 185 2.90 16.69 -3.16
C ARG A 185 3.43 16.14 -1.82
N GLN A 186 2.55 15.73 -0.90
CA GLN A 186 2.94 15.13 0.38
C GLN A 186 2.81 13.61 0.30
N VAL A 187 3.91 12.94 -0.04
CA VAL A 187 3.99 11.46 -0.05
C VAL A 187 4.30 10.97 1.36
N THR A 188 3.38 10.18 1.91
CA THR A 188 3.43 9.62 3.27
C THR A 188 4.03 8.22 3.27
N LEU A 189 3.67 7.38 2.30
CA LEU A 189 4.16 6.01 2.19
C LEU A 189 4.49 5.68 0.75
N VAL A 190 5.63 5.02 0.54
CA VAL A 190 5.94 4.29 -0.68
C VAL A 190 6.35 2.88 -0.29
N LEU A 191 5.55 1.92 -0.69
CA LEU A 191 5.77 0.49 -0.47
C LEU A 191 5.93 -0.21 -1.81
N LYS A 192 6.93 -1.07 -1.92
CA LYS A 192 7.17 -1.90 -3.10
C LYS A 192 7.16 -3.37 -2.71
N MET A 193 6.36 -4.15 -3.42
CA MET A 193 6.32 -5.60 -3.27
C MET A 193 7.54 -6.23 -3.95
N ASN A 194 8.15 -7.20 -3.28
CA ASN A 194 9.24 -8.03 -3.78
C ASN A 194 8.85 -9.52 -3.65
N PRO A 195 7.78 -9.96 -4.34
CA PRO A 195 7.31 -11.32 -4.22
C PRO A 195 8.36 -12.32 -4.75
N PRO A 196 8.43 -13.54 -4.19
CA PRO A 196 7.69 -14.00 -3.01
C PRO A 196 8.36 -13.64 -1.67
N ARG A 197 9.40 -12.81 -1.69
CA ARG A 197 10.40 -12.67 -0.60
C ARG A 197 10.06 -11.63 0.45
N GLY A 198 9.18 -10.67 0.19
CA GLY A 198 8.78 -9.64 1.16
C GLY A 198 8.46 -8.29 0.54
N ILE A 199 8.76 -7.21 1.26
CA ILE A 199 8.46 -5.83 0.83
C ILE A 199 9.65 -4.89 1.11
N LEU A 200 9.65 -3.77 0.39
CA LEU A 200 10.54 -2.63 0.60
C LEU A 200 9.69 -1.37 0.88
N VAL A 201 9.94 -0.68 1.98
CA VAL A 201 9.43 0.67 2.22
C VAL A 201 10.49 1.67 1.82
N GLU A 202 10.29 2.32 0.69
CA GLU A 202 11.24 3.30 0.13
C GLU A 202 11.05 4.69 0.73
N ARG A 203 9.86 4.97 1.26
CA ARG A 203 9.55 6.25 1.91
C ARG A 203 8.49 6.08 2.98
N LEU A 204 8.69 6.74 4.12
CA LEU A 204 7.71 6.84 5.19
C LEU A 204 7.83 8.21 5.89
N ASP A 205 6.71 8.86 6.16
CA ASP A 205 6.62 9.97 7.13
C ASP A 205 5.35 9.76 7.94
N MET A 206 5.50 9.12 9.10
CA MET A 206 4.38 8.72 9.96
C MET A 206 4.59 9.14 11.40
N PHE A 207 3.49 9.34 12.10
CA PHE A 207 3.44 9.49 13.54
C PHE A 207 2.62 8.36 14.13
N PHE A 208 3.12 7.71 15.19
CA PHE A 208 2.39 6.65 15.88
C PHE A 208 2.72 6.68 17.36
N GLU A 209 1.69 6.84 18.20
CA GLU A 209 1.78 6.82 19.67
C GLU A 209 2.99 7.56 20.28
N GLY A 210 3.20 8.82 19.87
CA GLY A 210 4.28 9.65 20.42
C GLY A 210 5.64 9.47 19.72
N VAL A 211 5.73 8.62 18.70
CA VAL A 211 6.95 8.40 17.92
C VAL A 211 6.74 8.86 16.49
N ARG A 212 7.61 9.76 16.02
CA ARG A 212 7.67 10.14 14.61
C ARG A 212 8.71 9.30 13.88
N PHE A 213 8.34 8.73 12.75
CA PHE A 213 9.22 7.96 11.86
C PHE A 213 9.38 8.69 10.52
N ILE A 214 10.62 8.83 10.07
CA ILE A 214 10.95 9.30 8.72
C ILE A 214 11.89 8.28 8.09
N VAL A 215 11.48 7.74 6.95
CA VAL A 215 12.23 6.75 6.19
C VAL A 215 12.43 7.24 4.76
N ASP A 216 13.65 7.11 4.27
CA ASP A 216 14.01 7.22 2.86
C ASP A 216 14.67 5.90 2.39
N GLU A 217 15.26 5.87 1.20
CA GLU A 217 15.84 4.62 0.66
C GLU A 217 17.00 4.07 1.52
N GLU A 218 17.72 4.95 2.21
CA GLU A 218 18.97 4.62 2.90
C GLU A 218 18.89 4.73 4.42
N ASN A 219 17.98 5.57 4.94
CA ASN A 219 17.95 5.94 6.34
C ASN A 219 16.58 5.66 6.97
N PHE A 220 16.63 5.01 8.13
CA PHE A 220 15.53 4.89 9.06
C PHE A 220 15.75 5.87 10.21
N ARG A 221 14.84 6.82 10.38
CA ARG A 221 14.91 7.82 11.45
C ARG A 221 13.68 7.80 12.32
N PHE A 222 13.88 7.97 13.62
CA PHE A 222 12.76 8.17 14.54
C PHE A 222 13.08 9.20 15.63
N SER A 223 12.04 9.86 16.14
CA SER A 223 12.12 10.89 17.18
C SER A 223 10.93 10.80 18.13
N LEU A 224 11.19 11.06 19.42
CA LEU A 224 10.18 11.11 20.49
C LEU A 224 9.70 12.54 20.78
N ASP A 225 10.50 13.55 20.42
CA ASP A 225 10.26 14.97 20.70
C ASP A 225 10.13 15.82 19.42
N GLY A 226 10.37 15.22 18.25
CA GLY A 226 10.38 15.90 16.94
C GLY A 226 11.67 16.67 16.64
N GLU A 227 12.59 16.79 17.60
CA GLU A 227 13.81 17.59 17.49
C GLU A 227 15.05 16.72 17.42
N ARG A 228 15.13 15.70 18.29
CA ARG A 228 16.26 14.77 18.39
C ARG A 228 15.94 13.50 17.63
N TRP A 229 16.80 13.18 16.68
CA TRP A 229 16.59 12.07 15.76
C TRP A 229 17.60 10.97 15.99
N ASN A 230 17.12 9.76 16.21
CA ASN A 230 17.90 8.54 16.06
C ASN A 230 17.91 8.20 14.56
N SER A 231 19.07 7.85 14.01
CA SER A 231 19.22 7.55 12.57
C SER A 231 20.03 6.30 12.38
N TRP A 232 19.44 5.29 11.72
CA TRP A 232 20.07 4.01 11.42
C TRP A 232 20.08 3.81 9.90
N SER A 233 21.14 3.19 9.40
CA SER A 233 21.34 2.94 7.97
C SER A 233 22.26 1.73 7.77
N GLY A 234 21.99 0.90 6.76
CA GLY A 234 22.88 -0.21 6.38
C GLY A 234 23.04 -1.30 7.45
N CYS A 235 22.01 -1.52 8.27
CA CYS A 235 22.02 -2.52 9.33
C CYS A 235 21.05 -3.66 9.03
N SER A 236 21.25 -4.82 9.66
CA SER A 236 20.34 -5.96 9.52
C SER A 236 20.00 -6.61 10.86
N MET A 237 18.74 -6.95 11.07
CA MET A 237 18.26 -7.78 12.17
C MET A 237 17.91 -9.17 11.64
N ARG A 238 18.47 -10.21 12.25
CA ARG A 238 18.31 -11.59 11.78
C ARG A 238 17.97 -12.53 12.93
N ASN A 239 17.01 -13.44 12.69
CA ASN A 239 16.64 -14.51 13.63
C ASN A 239 16.32 -13.99 15.03
N SER A 240 15.46 -12.98 15.12
CA SER A 240 15.19 -12.24 16.35
C SER A 240 13.69 -12.21 16.67
N TYR A 241 13.35 -12.21 17.95
CA TYR A 241 11.97 -12.02 18.37
C TYR A 241 11.50 -10.58 18.14
N GLY A 242 12.35 -9.60 18.48
CA GLY A 242 12.11 -8.17 18.27
C GLY A 242 13.26 -7.50 17.51
N GLY A 243 12.93 -6.60 16.59
CA GLY A 243 13.89 -5.81 15.83
C GLY A 243 14.14 -4.45 16.47
N ILE A 244 13.19 -3.53 16.32
CA ILE A 244 13.19 -2.19 16.93
C ILE A 244 12.09 -2.15 17.97
N VAL A 245 12.44 -1.85 19.22
CA VAL A 245 11.48 -1.70 20.32
C VAL A 245 11.66 -0.31 20.92
N ILE A 246 10.60 0.49 20.87
CA ILE A 246 10.59 1.88 21.32
C ILE A 246 9.57 2.03 22.44
N GLU A 247 10.01 2.57 23.57
CA GLU A 247 9.19 2.88 24.73
C GLU A 247 9.28 4.39 24.97
N THR A 248 8.14 5.08 24.94
CA THR A 248 8.08 6.54 25.17
C THR A 248 8.05 6.89 26.65
N SER A 249 7.64 5.95 27.51
CA SER A 249 7.53 6.13 28.95
C SER A 249 8.63 5.36 29.68
N PRO A 250 9.18 5.91 30.79
CA PRO A 250 10.15 5.18 31.60
C PRO A 250 9.52 3.91 32.18
N LYS A 251 10.12 2.74 31.89
CA LYS A 251 9.83 1.48 32.59
C LYS A 251 10.96 1.20 33.57
N ALA A 252 10.61 0.75 34.78
CA ALA A 252 11.62 0.30 35.73
C ALA A 252 12.36 -0.91 35.15
N ALA A 253 13.70 -0.93 35.24
CA ALA A 253 14.52 -2.03 34.70
C ALA A 253 14.20 -3.41 35.32
N ASN A 254 13.45 -3.45 36.42
CA ASN A 254 13.12 -4.64 37.19
C ASN A 254 11.67 -5.11 36.95
N ASP A 255 11.01 -4.61 35.91
CA ASP A 255 9.68 -5.06 35.53
C ASP A 255 9.75 -6.56 35.10
N PRO A 256 8.95 -7.46 35.70
CA PRO A 256 9.02 -8.91 35.45
C PRO A 256 8.78 -9.35 33.99
N VAL A 257 8.41 -8.42 33.09
CA VAL A 257 8.18 -8.68 31.67
C VAL A 257 9.46 -9.09 30.91
N TYR A 258 10.67 -8.80 31.43
CA TYR A 258 11.95 -9.24 30.83
C TYR A 258 12.54 -10.48 31.53
N LYS A 259 11.77 -11.57 31.67
CA LYS A 259 12.38 -12.90 31.85
C LYS A 259 12.59 -13.52 30.47
N LEU A 260 13.87 -13.52 30.06
CA LEU A 260 14.42 -14.15 28.85
C LEU A 260 13.95 -15.60 28.67
#